data_AF-A0A8K0TF57-F1
#
_entry.id   AF-A0A8K0TF57-F1
#
_cell.length_a   1.000
_cell.length_b   1.000
_cell.length_c   1.000
_cell.angle_alpha   90.00
_cell.angle_beta   90.00
_cell.angle_gamma   90.00
#
_symmetry.space_group_name_H-M   'P 1'
#
loop_
_entity.id
_entity.type
_entity.pdbx_description
1 polymer ?
#
loop_
_entity_poly.entity_id
_entity_poly.type
_entity_poly.pdbx_seq_one_letter_code
_entity_poly.pdbx_strand_id
1 'polypeptide(L)'
;EIDASLRMLWHAGVPPSQVVLGLGFYGRSFTLADPECTSPGCPIAGTGELGYCLQTPGILSLTEIKGTIDHRNLKPDFDKTAAMKWISWDDQWVSYDDEETIKIKTDFAKKRCLSGMMVWSLDYD
;
A
#
# COMPACT_ATOMS: atom_id res chain seq x y z
N GLU A 1 6.76 9.18 -3.03
CA GLU A 1 5.75 10.06 -2.42
C GLU A 1 6.04 10.37 -0.95
N ILE A 2 6.15 9.37 -0.06
CA ILE A 2 6.44 9.55 1.38
C ILE A 2 7.58 10.54 1.66
N ASP A 3 8.72 10.39 0.97
CA ASP A 3 9.88 11.27 1.15
C ASP A 3 9.58 12.73 0.81
N ALA A 4 8.77 13.00 -0.22
CA ALA A 4 8.38 14.35 -0.60
C ALA A 4 7.47 14.98 0.46
N SER A 5 6.51 14.23 1.00
CA SER A 5 5.62 14.69 2.07
C SER A 5 6.40 15.03 3.35
N LEU A 6 7.41 14.22 3.70
CA LEU A 6 8.28 14.52 4.85
C LEU A 6 9.10 15.80 4.64
N ARG A 7 9.58 16.06 3.42
CA ARG A 7 10.28 17.32 3.10
C ARG A 7 9.42 18.55 3.34
N MET A 8 8.12 18.47 3.07
CA MET A 8 7.20 19.57 3.35
C MET A 8 7.14 19.88 4.86
N LEU A 9 7.12 18.86 5.71
CA LEU A 9 7.16 19.04 7.17
C LEU A 9 8.45 19.72 7.62
N TRP A 10 9.60 19.31 7.07
CA TRP A 10 10.89 19.93 7.38
C TRP A 10 10.96 21.38 6.90
N HIS A 11 10.42 21.68 5.71
CA HIS A 11 10.30 23.06 5.22
C HIS A 11 9.41 23.93 6.10
N ALA A 12 8.40 23.34 6.74
CA ALA A 12 7.56 24.01 7.73
C ALA A 12 8.20 24.11 9.13
N GLY A 13 9.43 23.63 9.32
CA GLY A 13 10.15 23.69 10.59
C GLY A 13 9.79 22.59 11.59
N VAL A 14 9.07 21.55 11.17
CA VAL A 14 8.76 20.39 12.04
C VAL A 14 9.98 19.48 12.13
N PRO A 15 10.58 19.29 13.33
CA PRO A 15 11.73 18.42 13.49
C PRO A 15 11.35 16.93 13.26
N PRO A 16 12.23 16.11 12.68
CA PRO A 16 11.96 14.69 12.44
C PRO A 16 11.52 13.91 13.69
N SER A 17 12.04 14.27 14.87
CA SER A 17 11.71 13.66 16.16
C SER A 17 10.30 13.97 16.67
N GLN A 18 9.51 14.77 15.94
CA GLN A 18 8.08 15.01 16.21
C GLN A 18 7.17 14.33 15.18
N VAL A 19 7.73 13.58 14.23
CA VAL A 19 6.97 12.95 13.15
C VAL A 19 6.99 11.44 13.32
N VAL A 20 5.79 10.84 13.24
CA VAL A 20 5.60 9.39 13.15
C VAL A 20 5.25 8.99 11.72
N LEU A 21 5.83 7.90 11.22
CA LEU A 21 5.50 7.38 9.89
C LEU A 21 4.23 6.53 9.95
N GLY A 22 3.20 6.88 9.17
CA GLY A 22 2.00 6.07 9.00
C GLY A 22 2.23 4.91 8.04
N LEU A 23 1.77 3.71 8.43
CA LEU A 23 1.78 2.49 7.63
C LEU A 23 0.33 2.00 7.46
N GLY A 24 -0.07 1.75 6.22
CA GLY A 24 -1.40 1.22 5.90
C GLY A 24 -1.38 -0.29 5.85
N PHE A 25 -2.11 -0.94 6.75
CA PHE A 25 -2.40 -2.36 6.68
C PHE A 25 -3.60 -2.62 5.76
N TYR A 26 -3.63 -1.96 4.61
CA TYR A 26 -4.64 -2.18 3.60
C TYR A 26 -4.07 -1.79 2.24
N GLY A 27 -4.73 -2.25 1.19
CA GLY A 27 -4.49 -1.81 -0.18
C GLY A 27 -5.62 -0.96 -0.72
N ARG A 28 -5.29 -0.15 -1.73
CA ARG A 28 -6.28 0.52 -2.57
C ARG A 28 -6.45 -0.28 -3.85
N SER A 29 -7.69 -0.64 -4.16
CA SER A 29 -8.03 -1.46 -5.33
C SER A 29 -8.77 -0.69 -6.40
N PHE A 30 -8.57 -1.12 -7.65
CA PHE A 30 -9.16 -0.54 -8.85
C PHE A 30 -9.61 -1.65 -9.81
N THR A 31 -10.61 -1.33 -10.60
CA THR A 31 -10.96 -2.10 -11.79
C THR A 31 -10.24 -1.49 -12.99
N LEU A 32 -9.40 -2.28 -13.64
CA LEU A 32 -8.64 -1.93 -14.83
C LEU A 32 -9.57 -1.80 -16.04
N ALA A 33 -9.32 -0.80 -16.88
CA ALA A 33 -10.02 -0.68 -18.17
C ALA A 33 -9.46 -1.66 -19.22
N ASP A 34 -8.20 -2.06 -19.05
CA ASP A 34 -7.52 -3.07 -19.87
C ASP A 34 -6.89 -4.13 -18.93
N PRO A 35 -7.48 -5.33 -18.82
CA PRO A 35 -6.99 -6.41 -17.96
C PRO A 35 -5.55 -6.86 -18.27
N GLU A 36 -5.07 -6.67 -19.50
CA GLU A 36 -3.71 -7.03 -19.90
C GLU A 36 -2.67 -6.02 -19.39
N CYS A 37 -3.11 -4.81 -19.02
CA CYS A 37 -2.27 -3.77 -18.46
C CYS A 37 -2.32 -3.81 -16.92
N THR A 38 -1.36 -4.49 -16.31
CA THR A 38 -1.35 -4.74 -14.85
C THR A 38 -0.32 -3.91 -14.07
N SER A 39 0.46 -3.07 -14.74
CA SER A 39 1.49 -2.24 -14.11
C SER A 39 0.92 -0.93 -13.54
N PRO A 40 1.58 -0.30 -12.56
CA PRO A 40 1.20 1.04 -12.09
C PRO A 40 1.12 2.04 -13.26
N GLY A 41 0.03 2.82 -13.29
CA GLY A 41 -0.23 3.80 -14.36
C GLY A 41 -1.13 3.28 -15.49
N CYS A 42 -1.53 2.01 -15.46
CA CYS A 42 -2.54 1.47 -16.37
C CYS A 42 -3.91 2.16 -16.21
N PRO A 43 -4.70 2.24 -17.29
CA PRO A 43 -6.00 2.91 -17.27
C PRO A 43 -6.99 2.15 -16.38
N ILE A 44 -7.76 2.89 -15.57
CA ILE A 44 -8.78 2.34 -14.68
C ILE A 44 -10.19 2.63 -15.24
N ALA A 45 -11.07 1.65 -15.13
CA ALA A 45 -12.50 1.79 -15.41
C ALA A 45 -13.27 2.27 -14.17
N GLY A 46 -12.76 1.98 -12.97
CA GLY A 46 -13.42 2.38 -11.74
C GLY A 46 -12.73 1.88 -10.48
N THR A 47 -13.47 2.03 -9.38
CA THR A 47 -13.10 1.53 -8.06
C THR A 47 -13.11 0.01 -8.04
N GLY A 48 -12.13 -0.61 -7.36
CA GLY A 48 -12.08 -2.07 -7.24
C GLY A 48 -13.28 -2.63 -6.47
N GLU A 49 -13.54 -3.91 -6.68
CA GLU A 49 -14.65 -4.64 -6.07
C GLU A 49 -14.57 -4.68 -4.54
N LEU A 50 -15.71 -4.98 -3.92
CA LEU A 50 -15.86 -5.15 -2.48
C LEU A 50 -15.04 -6.36 -2.00
N GLY A 51 -14.21 -6.16 -0.97
CA GLY A 51 -13.63 -7.26 -0.21
C GLY A 51 -14.69 -8.06 0.56
N TYR A 52 -14.44 -9.36 0.78
CA TYR A 52 -15.41 -10.25 1.44
C TYR A 52 -15.70 -9.87 2.89
N CYS A 53 -14.77 -9.21 3.57
CA CYS A 53 -14.86 -8.79 4.97
C CYS A 53 -15.18 -7.29 5.08
N LEU A 54 -14.38 -6.42 4.46
CA LEU A 54 -14.51 -4.97 4.62
C LEU A 54 -15.74 -4.39 3.95
N GLN A 55 -16.26 -5.05 2.91
CA GLN A 55 -17.45 -4.63 2.17
C GLN A 55 -17.40 -3.13 1.79
N THR A 56 -16.20 -2.64 1.46
CA THR A 56 -15.95 -1.25 1.06
C THR A 56 -15.25 -1.24 -0.30
N PRO A 57 -15.86 -0.68 -1.37
CA PRO A 57 -15.24 -0.70 -2.69
C PRO A 57 -13.90 0.04 -2.67
N GLY A 58 -12.91 -0.51 -3.36
CA GLY A 58 -11.61 0.13 -3.52
C GLY A 58 -10.67 0.03 -2.33
N ILE A 59 -11.04 -0.75 -1.31
CA ILE A 59 -10.22 -1.00 -0.12
C ILE A 59 -10.27 -2.50 0.17
N LEU A 60 -9.09 -3.10 0.33
CA LEU A 60 -8.94 -4.46 0.82
C LEU A 60 -7.99 -4.46 2.01
N SER A 61 -8.33 -5.19 3.09
CA SER A 61 -7.40 -5.39 4.20
C SER A 61 -6.20 -6.24 3.76
N LEU A 62 -5.09 -6.22 4.51
CA LEU A 62 -3.98 -7.13 4.22
C LEU A 62 -4.42 -8.60 4.35
N THR A 63 -5.30 -8.92 5.30
CA THR A 63 -5.88 -10.27 5.40
C THR A 63 -6.61 -10.67 4.10
N GLU A 64 -7.44 -9.78 3.55
CA GLU A 64 -8.19 -10.05 2.31
C GLU A 64 -7.26 -10.20 1.10
N ILE A 65 -6.21 -9.37 1.04
CA ILE A 65 -5.20 -9.43 -0.02
C ILE A 65 -4.42 -10.74 0.06
N LYS A 66 -3.91 -11.11 1.26
CA LYS A 66 -3.20 -12.38 1.50
C LYS A 66 -4.10 -13.57 1.13
N GLY A 67 -5.37 -13.55 1.57
CA GLY A 67 -6.34 -14.59 1.21
C GLY A 67 -6.60 -14.69 -0.30
N THR A 68 -6.64 -13.55 -1.01
CA THR A 68 -6.80 -13.52 -2.47
C THR A 68 -5.58 -14.11 -3.17
N ILE A 69 -4.38 -13.76 -2.72
CA ILE A 69 -3.11 -14.31 -3.23
C ILE A 69 -3.09 -15.83 -3.08
N ASP A 70 -3.40 -16.33 -1.88
CA ASP A 70 -3.37 -17.76 -1.58
C ASP A 70 -4.44 -18.53 -2.35
N HIS A 71 -5.67 -18.01 -2.38
CA HIS A 71 -6.79 -18.68 -3.05
C HIS A 71 -6.60 -18.78 -4.57
N ARG A 72 -6.04 -17.74 -5.19
CA ARG A 72 -5.85 -17.66 -6.65
C ARG A 72 -4.44 -18.02 -7.10
N ASN A 73 -3.53 -18.34 -6.17
CA ASN A 73 -2.12 -18.62 -6.42
C ASN A 73 -1.43 -17.49 -7.22
N LEU A 74 -1.69 -16.25 -6.83
CA LEU A 74 -1.15 -15.06 -7.50
C LEU A 74 0.31 -14.82 -7.09
N LYS A 75 1.06 -14.15 -7.97
CA LYS A 75 2.42 -13.71 -7.67
C LYS A 75 2.44 -12.18 -7.58
N PRO A 76 2.76 -11.61 -6.40
CA PRO A 76 2.92 -10.17 -6.27
C PRO A 76 4.10 -9.65 -7.07
N ASP A 77 3.88 -8.53 -7.74
CA ASP A 77 4.93 -7.69 -8.29
C ASP A 77 5.43 -6.70 -7.24
N PHE A 78 6.65 -6.21 -7.42
CA PHE A 78 7.32 -5.34 -6.46
C PHE A 78 7.99 -4.14 -7.13
N ASP A 79 7.58 -2.93 -6.73
CA ASP A 79 8.25 -1.70 -7.11
C ASP A 79 9.28 -1.34 -6.02
N LYS A 80 10.56 -1.54 -6.34
CA LYS A 80 11.68 -1.21 -5.45
C LYS A 80 11.83 0.29 -5.19
N THR A 81 11.45 1.12 -6.16
CA THR A 81 11.58 2.59 -6.07
C THR A 81 10.47 3.17 -5.19
N ALA A 82 9.24 2.69 -5.37
CA ALA A 82 8.11 3.10 -4.54
C ALA A 82 8.05 2.35 -3.19
N ALA A 83 8.77 1.22 -3.07
CA ALA A 83 8.71 0.29 -1.95
C ALA A 83 7.27 -0.15 -1.67
N MET A 84 6.59 -0.67 -2.68
CA MET A 84 5.21 -1.17 -2.60
C MET A 84 5.05 -2.39 -3.50
N LYS A 85 4.04 -3.22 -3.20
CA LYS A 85 3.67 -4.37 -4.03
C LYS A 85 2.31 -4.16 -4.64
N TRP A 86 2.05 -4.90 -5.71
CA TRP A 86 0.71 -5.02 -6.25
C TRP A 86 0.44 -6.44 -6.75
N ILE A 87 -0.84 -6.77 -6.83
CA ILE A 87 -1.34 -7.97 -7.49
C ILE A 87 -2.47 -7.56 -8.43
N SER A 88 -2.72 -8.40 -9.43
CA SER A 88 -3.86 -8.28 -10.32
C SER A 88 -4.49 -9.65 -10.55
N TRP A 89 -5.80 -9.67 -10.78
CA TRP A 89 -6.56 -10.85 -11.16
C TRP A 89 -7.81 -10.41 -11.93
N ASP A 90 -8.17 -11.13 -12.98
CA ASP A 90 -9.28 -10.74 -13.87
C ASP A 90 -9.07 -9.28 -14.32
N ASP A 91 -9.99 -8.36 -14.02
CA ASP A 91 -9.85 -6.92 -14.24
C ASP A 91 -9.55 -6.14 -12.95
N GLN A 92 -9.24 -6.80 -11.85
CA GLN A 92 -8.98 -6.19 -10.55
C GLN A 92 -7.48 -6.01 -10.31
N TRP A 93 -7.15 -4.93 -9.62
CA TRP A 93 -5.80 -4.57 -9.26
C TRP A 93 -5.77 -3.97 -7.86
N VAL A 94 -4.77 -4.29 -7.04
CA VAL A 94 -4.57 -3.69 -5.72
C VAL A 94 -3.10 -3.46 -5.44
N SER A 95 -2.74 -2.23 -5.03
CA SER A 95 -1.43 -1.93 -4.44
C SER A 95 -1.51 -1.96 -2.93
N TYR A 96 -0.48 -2.51 -2.28
CA TYR A 96 -0.45 -2.73 -0.85
C TYR A 96 0.98 -2.79 -0.31
N ASP A 97 1.07 -2.88 1.02
CA ASP A 97 2.30 -3.12 1.75
C ASP A 97 2.31 -4.51 2.38
N ASP A 98 3.45 -5.20 2.34
CA ASP A 98 3.65 -6.47 3.03
C ASP A 98 4.85 -6.38 3.99
N GLU A 99 5.23 -7.51 4.59
CA GLU A 99 6.33 -7.57 5.55
C GLU A 99 7.65 -7.04 4.96
N GLU A 100 7.90 -7.25 3.66
CA GLU A 100 9.08 -6.76 2.97
C GLU A 100 9.05 -5.24 2.82
N THR A 101 7.95 -4.68 2.32
CA THR A 101 7.86 -3.22 2.09
C THR A 101 7.73 -2.44 3.39
N ILE A 102 7.03 -2.99 4.40
CA ILE A 102 6.97 -2.45 5.76
C ILE A 102 8.37 -2.38 6.36
N LYS A 103 9.18 -3.43 6.18
CA LYS A 103 10.57 -3.42 6.65
C LYS A 103 11.38 -2.31 5.98
N ILE A 104 11.26 -2.15 4.66
CA ILE A 104 11.95 -1.08 3.92
C ILE A 104 11.53 0.30 4.45
N LYS A 105 10.23 0.52 4.65
CA LYS A 105 9.67 1.78 5.17
C LYS A 105 10.09 2.05 6.62
N THR A 106 10.16 1.00 7.45
CA THR A 106 10.67 1.08 8.83
C THR A 106 12.14 1.48 8.86
N ASP A 107 12.98 0.86 8.01
CA ASP A 107 14.40 1.17 7.92
C ASP A 107 14.61 2.60 7.36
N PHE A 108 13.74 3.05 6.45
CA PHE A 108 13.70 4.45 5.99
C PHE A 108 13.36 5.42 7.13
N ALA A 109 12.33 5.14 7.94
CA ALA A 109 11.96 5.98 9.09
C ALA A 109 13.11 6.11 10.10
N LYS A 110 13.79 4.99 10.41
CA LYS A 110 14.97 4.96 11.28
C LYS A 110 16.10 5.82 10.74
N LYS A 111 16.43 5.71 9.46
CA LYS A 111 17.48 6.53 8.80
C LYS A 111 17.16 8.03 8.83
N ARG A 112 15.89 8.41 8.95
CA ARG A 112 15.42 9.80 9.04
C ARG A 112 15.25 10.29 10.47
N CYS A 113 15.55 9.47 11.47
CA CYS A 113 15.35 9.78 12.89
C CYS A 113 13.90 10.21 13.22
N LEU A 114 12.92 9.57 12.57
CA LEU A 114 11.51 9.74 12.93
C LEU A 114 11.25 9.16 14.33
N SER A 115 10.28 9.72 15.06
CA SER A 115 10.03 9.36 16.46
C SER A 115 9.36 8.01 16.64
N GLY A 116 8.71 7.50 15.60
CA GLY A 116 8.02 6.22 15.64
C GLY A 116 7.22 5.94 14.39
N MET A 117 6.31 4.97 14.54
CA MET A 117 5.40 4.54 13.49
C MET A 117 3.99 4.47 14.04
N MET A 118 3.02 4.71 13.17
CA MET A 118 1.60 4.52 13.41
C MET A 118 1.09 3.54 12.37
N VAL A 119 0.17 2.66 12.76
CA VAL A 119 -0.43 1.67 11.86
C VAL A 119 -1.92 1.96 11.72
N TRP A 120 -2.40 1.91 10.48
CA TRP A 120 -3.81 1.97 10.14
C TRP A 120 -4.22 0.70 9.36
N SER A 121 -4.95 -0.24 9.95
CA SER A 121 -5.29 -0.38 11.36
C SER A 121 -5.06 -1.82 11.80
N LEU A 122 -5.12 -2.06 13.11
CA LEU A 122 -4.83 -3.37 13.70
C LEU A 122 -5.76 -4.48 13.19
N ASP A 123 -7.02 -4.15 12.92
CA ASP A 123 -8.06 -5.06 12.44
C ASP A 123 -7.91 -5.46 10.96
N TYR A 124 -6.93 -4.89 10.24
CA TYR A 124 -6.70 -5.19 8.83
C TYR A 124 -5.52 -6.13 8.56
N ASP A 125 -4.74 -6.54 9.57
CA ASP A 125 -3.64 -7.51 9.45
C ASP A 125 -4.15 -8.96 9.46
#